data_AF-A0A858RMR2-F1
#
_entry.id   AF-A0A858RMR2-F1
#
_cell.length_a   1.000
_cell.length_b   1.000
_cell.length_c   1.000
_cell.angle_alpha   90.00
_cell.angle_beta   90.00
_cell.angle_gamma   90.00
#
_symmetry.space_group_name_H-M   'P 1'
#
loop_
_entity.id
_entity.type
_entity.pdbx_description
1 polymer ?
#
loop_
_entity_poly.entity_id
_entity_poly.type
_entity_poly.pdbx_seq_one_letter_code
_entity_poly.pdbx_strand_id
1 'polypeptide(L)'
;MSPMELPGKPVPVEAREFRQLSDPERAALEALISAYKAAEDHSERDRILDRIEDGFYGQEVLGLALLVFENRDRFGVSQVNRVTTILAGNTSPQILPVLKVAYDRASDAEKARLLMAAARVEGDGLPEFVARGFEDNSSNVRFAAFDVVDHQDPRMKKVLLLAALRSSKSDVALAGLGELEVDATPDSLPIIMEGLSSRNSEVREETRGTLQFLLDEEFRDSEAAAQWWQQNRHRFDRNLIRAN
;
A
#
# COMPACT_ATOMS: atom_id res chain seq x y z
N MET A 1 -24.63 -21.67 -0.17
CA MET A 1 -23.44 -20.85 -0.48
C MET A 1 -22.36 -21.29 0.48
N SER A 2 -21.32 -21.96 -0.01
CA SER A 2 -20.17 -22.36 0.81
C SER A 2 -19.31 -21.13 1.12
N PRO A 3 -18.80 -20.97 2.35
CA PRO A 3 -17.91 -19.87 2.68
C PRO A 3 -16.61 -20.03 1.90
N MET A 4 -16.20 -18.93 1.24
CA MET A 4 -14.92 -18.83 0.56
C MET A 4 -13.83 -18.81 1.64
N GLU A 5 -13.12 -19.93 1.81
CA GLU A 5 -11.93 -19.97 2.66
C GLU A 5 -10.87 -19.05 2.06
N LEU A 6 -10.57 -17.95 2.76
CA LEU A 6 -9.42 -17.11 2.43
C LEU A 6 -8.14 -17.94 2.66
N PRO A 7 -7.15 -17.86 1.75
CA PRO A 7 -5.89 -18.58 1.89
C PRO A 7 -5.23 -18.23 3.23
N GLY A 8 -4.72 -19.25 3.91
CA GLY A 8 -4.18 -19.17 5.27
C GLY A 8 -3.20 -18.01 5.45
N LYS A 9 -3.25 -17.39 6.64
CA LYS A 9 -2.36 -16.29 7.03
C LYS A 9 -0.91 -16.67 6.69
N PRO A 10 -0.18 -15.85 5.91
CA PRO A 10 1.21 -16.15 5.60
C PRO A 10 2.03 -16.22 6.89
N VAL A 11 2.86 -17.26 7.00
CA VAL A 11 3.84 -17.42 8.08
C VAL A 11 4.77 -16.20 8.07
N PRO A 12 5.13 -15.61 9.23
CA PRO A 12 6.00 -14.44 9.25
C PRO A 12 7.37 -14.83 8.71
N VAL A 13 7.69 -14.41 7.49
CA VAL A 13 9.08 -14.33 7.03
C VAL A 13 9.71 -13.21 7.84
N GLU A 14 10.68 -13.55 8.70
CA GLU A 14 11.50 -12.58 9.43
C GLU A 14 12.05 -11.56 8.42
N ALA A 15 11.92 -10.26 8.72
CA ALA A 15 12.40 -9.21 7.83
C ALA A 15 13.92 -9.35 7.68
N ARG A 16 14.38 -9.74 6.48
CA ARG A 16 15.81 -9.90 6.17
C ARG A 16 16.33 -8.60 5.56
N GLU A 17 17.27 -7.95 6.23
CA GLU A 17 17.93 -6.75 5.72
C GLU A 17 18.78 -7.05 4.46
N PHE A 18 18.91 -6.05 3.59
CA PHE A 18 19.73 -6.15 2.39
C PHE A 18 21.21 -6.23 2.77
N ARG A 19 21.88 -7.33 2.43
CA ARG A 19 23.34 -7.44 2.48
C ARG A 19 23.91 -7.52 1.08
N GLN A 20 25.09 -6.95 0.88
CA GLN A 20 25.81 -7.14 -0.38
C GLN A 20 26.22 -8.62 -0.50
N LEU A 21 25.89 -9.24 -1.64
CA LEU A 21 26.34 -10.58 -1.95
C LEU A 21 27.86 -10.60 -2.16
N SER A 22 28.51 -11.63 -1.63
CA SER A 22 29.89 -11.98 -1.99
C SER A 22 29.98 -12.40 -3.46
N ASP A 23 31.18 -12.36 -4.06
CA ASP A 23 31.38 -12.77 -5.45
C ASP A 23 30.88 -14.20 -5.74
N PRO A 24 31.11 -15.22 -4.86
CA PRO A 24 30.56 -16.55 -5.07
C PRO A 24 29.03 -16.60 -5.03
N GLU A 25 28.40 -15.84 -4.13
CA GLU A 25 26.93 -15.76 -4.05
C GLU A 25 26.35 -15.08 -5.30
N ARG A 26 26.99 -14.01 -5.78
CA ARG A 26 26.60 -13.34 -7.04
C ARG A 26 26.69 -14.30 -8.23
N ALA A 27 27.79 -15.04 -8.37
CA ALA A 27 27.95 -16.02 -9.42
C ALA A 27 26.90 -17.15 -9.35
N ALA A 28 26.56 -17.60 -8.13
CA ALA A 28 25.53 -18.62 -7.91
C ALA A 28 24.14 -18.12 -8.32
N LEU A 29 23.79 -16.88 -7.96
CA LEU A 29 22.55 -16.25 -8.40
C LEU A 29 22.48 -16.09 -9.92
N GLU A 30 23.54 -15.59 -10.55
CA GLU A 30 23.59 -15.42 -12.01
C GLU A 30 23.41 -16.76 -12.74
N ALA A 31 23.97 -17.84 -12.20
CA ALA A 31 23.73 -19.19 -12.69
C ALA A 31 22.27 -19.62 -12.54
N LEU A 32 21.62 -19.33 -11.42
CA LEU A 32 20.18 -19.61 -11.21
C LEU A 32 19.29 -18.80 -12.16
N ILE A 33 19.56 -17.50 -12.34
CA ILE A 33 18.83 -16.65 -13.28
C ILE A 33 19.01 -17.16 -14.72
N SER A 34 20.23 -17.58 -15.09
CA SER A 34 20.50 -18.14 -16.41
C SER A 34 19.77 -19.47 -16.62
N ALA A 35 19.76 -20.34 -15.62
CA ALA A 35 18.98 -21.58 -15.63
C ALA A 35 17.47 -21.28 -15.73
N TYR A 36 16.96 -20.29 -15.00
CA TYR A 36 15.54 -19.90 -15.07
C TYR A 36 15.14 -19.45 -16.49
N LYS A 37 16.00 -18.68 -17.16
CA LYS A 37 15.81 -18.25 -18.55
C LYS A 37 15.85 -19.40 -19.54
N ALA A 38 16.65 -20.43 -19.28
CA ALA A 38 16.84 -21.59 -20.14
C ALA A 38 15.78 -22.68 -19.92
N ALA A 39 15.20 -22.77 -18.73
CA ALA A 39 14.19 -23.76 -18.37
C ALA A 39 12.99 -23.71 -19.34
N GLU A 40 12.63 -24.88 -19.87
CA GLU A 40 11.56 -25.03 -20.86
C GLU A 40 10.19 -25.20 -20.20
N ASP A 41 10.14 -25.80 -19.00
CA ASP A 41 8.90 -26.07 -18.27
C ASP A 41 8.74 -25.21 -17.00
N HIS A 42 7.49 -25.11 -16.54
CA HIS A 42 7.13 -24.32 -15.36
C HIS A 42 7.61 -24.94 -14.04
N SER A 43 7.69 -26.26 -13.95
CA SER A 43 8.11 -26.95 -12.72
C SER A 43 9.59 -26.73 -12.42
N GLU A 44 10.44 -26.69 -13.44
CA GLU A 44 11.85 -26.33 -13.29
C GLU A 44 12.00 -24.86 -12.87
N ARG A 45 11.23 -23.95 -13.48
CA ARG A 45 11.21 -22.54 -13.08
C ARG A 45 10.79 -22.34 -11.63
N ASP A 46 9.74 -23.05 -11.18
CA ASP A 46 9.29 -22.99 -9.79
C ASP A 46 10.36 -23.49 -8.82
N ARG A 47 11.01 -24.64 -9.11
CA ARG A 47 12.14 -25.13 -8.30
C ARG A 47 13.31 -24.15 -8.25
N ILE A 48 13.58 -23.43 -9.34
CA ILE A 48 14.62 -22.41 -9.37
C ILE A 48 14.21 -21.20 -8.52
N LEU A 49 12.94 -20.77 -8.58
CA LEU A 49 12.43 -19.72 -7.73
C LEU A 49 12.48 -20.09 -6.25
N ASP A 50 12.17 -21.33 -5.89
CA ASP A 50 12.30 -21.83 -4.51
C ASP A 50 13.76 -21.70 -4.01
N ARG A 51 14.73 -22.12 -4.84
CA ARG A 51 16.16 -21.98 -4.52
C ARG A 51 16.60 -20.52 -4.40
N ILE A 52 16.03 -19.64 -5.23
CA ILE A 52 16.32 -18.20 -5.17
C ILE A 52 15.74 -17.60 -3.89
N GLU A 53 14.49 -17.93 -3.55
CA GLU A 53 13.85 -17.49 -2.31
C GLU A 53 14.61 -17.97 -1.07
N ASP A 54 15.08 -19.23 -1.05
CA ASP A 54 15.81 -19.77 0.10
C ASP A 54 17.19 -19.11 0.30
N GLY A 55 17.88 -18.80 -0.81
CA GLY A 55 19.29 -18.38 -0.81
C GLY A 55 19.54 -16.89 -0.95
N PHE A 56 18.61 -16.14 -1.52
CA PHE A 56 18.83 -14.76 -1.94
C PHE A 56 17.66 -13.85 -1.56
N TYR A 57 18.01 -12.70 -0.99
CA TYR A 57 17.09 -11.63 -0.66
C TYR A 57 17.77 -10.33 -1.05
N GLY A 58 17.06 -9.42 -1.70
CA GLY A 58 17.63 -8.11 -2.02
C GLY A 58 17.36 -7.64 -3.44
N GLN A 59 18.27 -6.80 -3.96
CA GLN A 59 18.19 -6.20 -5.30
C GLN A 59 18.22 -7.24 -6.41
N GLU A 60 18.86 -8.33 -6.12
CA GLU A 60 19.08 -9.48 -6.97
C GLU A 60 17.78 -10.16 -7.38
N VAL A 61 16.85 -10.28 -6.42
CA VAL A 61 15.51 -10.82 -6.68
C VAL A 61 14.67 -9.83 -7.48
N LEU A 62 14.97 -8.52 -7.40
CA LEU A 62 14.27 -7.49 -8.16
C LEU A 62 14.55 -7.60 -9.66
N GLY A 63 15.78 -7.92 -10.05
CA GLY A 63 16.14 -8.14 -11.45
C GLY A 63 15.39 -9.31 -12.08
N LEU A 64 15.28 -10.43 -11.34
CA LEU A 64 14.47 -11.57 -11.79
C LEU A 64 12.98 -11.22 -11.82
N ALA A 65 12.48 -10.51 -10.82
CA ALA A 65 11.09 -10.11 -10.77
C ALA A 65 10.70 -9.23 -11.97
N LEU A 66 11.53 -8.23 -12.26
CA LEU A 66 11.36 -7.37 -13.42
C LEU A 66 11.38 -8.16 -14.72
N LEU A 67 12.34 -9.09 -14.89
CA LEU A 67 12.39 -9.99 -16.05
C LEU A 67 11.07 -10.76 -16.23
N VAL A 68 10.51 -11.31 -15.15
CA VAL A 68 9.26 -12.07 -15.19
C VAL A 68 8.08 -11.18 -15.57
N PHE A 69 7.97 -9.98 -14.98
CA PHE A 69 6.90 -9.03 -15.30
C PHE A 69 6.99 -8.48 -16.72
N GLU A 70 8.19 -8.18 -17.21
CA GLU A 70 8.41 -7.68 -18.57
C GLU A 70 8.10 -8.72 -19.66
N ASN A 71 8.26 -10.01 -19.33
CA ASN A 71 8.08 -11.13 -20.24
C ASN A 71 6.88 -12.01 -19.82
N ARG A 72 5.80 -11.36 -19.34
CA ARG A 72 4.60 -12.03 -18.84
C ARG A 72 4.06 -13.10 -19.79
N ASP A 73 3.95 -12.79 -21.08
CA ASP A 73 3.38 -13.72 -22.07
C ASP A 73 4.21 -15.00 -22.21
N ARG A 74 5.52 -14.90 -21.96
CA ARG A 74 6.44 -16.04 -21.99
C ARG A 74 6.38 -16.88 -20.71
N PHE A 75 6.28 -16.25 -19.55
CA PHE A 75 6.38 -16.93 -18.26
C PHE A 75 5.03 -17.33 -17.66
N GLY A 76 3.94 -16.71 -18.09
CA GLY A 76 2.59 -17.00 -17.64
C GLY A 76 2.26 -16.48 -16.23
N VAL A 77 0.97 -16.54 -15.89
CA VAL A 77 0.41 -15.99 -14.64
C VAL A 77 0.94 -16.69 -13.39
N SER A 78 1.25 -18.00 -13.47
CA SER A 78 1.80 -18.75 -12.33
C SER A 78 3.12 -18.16 -11.83
N GLN A 79 4.02 -17.85 -12.76
CA GLN A 79 5.34 -17.30 -12.43
C GLN A 79 5.24 -15.85 -11.93
N VAL A 80 4.34 -15.06 -12.52
CA VAL A 80 4.01 -13.70 -12.02
C VAL A 80 3.55 -13.78 -10.56
N ASN A 81 2.60 -14.67 -10.24
CA ASN A 81 2.12 -14.85 -8.87
C ASN A 81 3.25 -15.28 -7.92
N ARG A 82 4.10 -16.23 -8.33
CA ARG A 82 5.20 -16.70 -7.50
C ARG A 82 6.20 -15.59 -7.18
N VAL A 83 6.59 -14.81 -8.18
CA VAL A 83 7.47 -13.66 -8.00
C VAL A 83 6.83 -12.59 -7.12
N THR A 84 5.54 -12.30 -7.28
CA THR A 84 4.84 -11.36 -6.39
C THR A 84 4.86 -11.84 -4.94
N THR A 85 4.69 -13.14 -4.68
CA THR A 85 4.83 -13.71 -3.32
C THR A 85 6.21 -13.48 -2.74
N ILE A 86 7.26 -13.69 -3.55
CA ILE A 86 8.65 -13.45 -3.11
C ILE A 86 8.85 -11.96 -2.78
N LEU A 87 8.34 -11.05 -3.61
CA LEU A 87 8.40 -9.61 -3.35
C LEU A 87 7.62 -9.20 -2.11
N ALA A 88 6.50 -9.84 -1.80
CA ALA A 88 5.70 -9.54 -0.59
C ALA A 88 6.45 -9.87 0.72
N GLY A 89 7.45 -10.75 0.67
CA GLY A 89 8.36 -11.00 1.78
C GLY A 89 9.42 -9.90 1.98
N ASN A 90 9.49 -8.90 1.10
CA ASN A 90 10.53 -7.88 1.09
C ASN A 90 10.01 -6.55 1.66
N THR A 91 10.74 -5.96 2.61
CA THR A 91 10.36 -4.69 3.26
C THR A 91 11.06 -3.46 2.66
N SER A 92 11.94 -3.65 1.67
CA SER A 92 12.76 -2.56 1.15
C SER A 92 12.01 -1.66 0.18
N PRO A 93 12.20 -0.33 0.28
CA PRO A 93 11.63 0.62 -0.68
C PRO A 93 12.10 0.37 -2.12
N GLN A 94 13.22 -0.34 -2.30
CA GLN A 94 13.76 -0.65 -3.62
C GLN A 94 12.85 -1.57 -4.44
N ILE A 95 11.88 -2.25 -3.83
CA ILE A 95 10.92 -3.07 -4.59
C ILE A 95 9.86 -2.20 -5.30
N LEU A 96 9.62 -0.98 -4.85
CA LEU A 96 8.54 -0.12 -5.35
C LEU A 96 8.65 0.18 -6.86
N PRO A 97 9.83 0.49 -7.44
CA PRO A 97 9.97 0.65 -8.89
C PRO A 97 9.55 -0.61 -9.67
N VAL A 98 9.88 -1.80 -9.17
CA VAL A 98 9.50 -3.07 -9.81
C VAL A 98 7.98 -3.29 -9.72
N LEU A 99 7.41 -3.06 -8.53
CA LEU A 99 5.96 -3.15 -8.34
C LEU A 99 5.20 -2.16 -9.22
N LYS A 100 5.71 -0.92 -9.37
CA LYS A 100 5.14 0.11 -10.27
C LYS A 100 5.09 -0.38 -11.72
N VAL A 101 6.18 -0.94 -12.25
CA VAL A 101 6.23 -1.48 -13.62
C VAL A 101 5.26 -2.66 -13.79
N ALA A 102 5.20 -3.55 -12.81
CA ALA A 102 4.30 -4.70 -12.83
C ALA A 102 2.82 -4.27 -12.81
N TYR A 103 2.49 -3.24 -12.02
CA TYR A 103 1.14 -2.75 -11.80
C TYR A 103 0.47 -2.26 -13.10
N ASP A 104 1.24 -1.59 -13.98
CA ASP A 104 0.74 -1.02 -15.23
C ASP A 104 0.21 -2.06 -16.23
N ARG A 105 0.66 -3.32 -16.12
CA ARG A 105 0.30 -4.41 -17.03
C ARG A 105 -0.52 -5.50 -16.36
N ALA A 106 -0.78 -5.34 -15.07
CA ALA A 106 -1.46 -6.32 -14.25
C ALA A 106 -2.98 -6.28 -14.46
N SER A 107 -3.61 -7.45 -14.40
CA SER A 107 -5.05 -7.58 -14.17
C SER A 107 -5.42 -7.05 -12.78
N ASP A 108 -6.69 -6.77 -12.55
CA ASP A 108 -7.18 -6.28 -11.25
C ASP A 108 -6.76 -7.18 -10.07
N ALA A 109 -6.84 -8.50 -10.25
CA ALA A 109 -6.43 -9.45 -9.21
C ALA A 109 -4.91 -9.39 -8.94
N GLU A 110 -4.10 -9.19 -9.97
CA GLU A 110 -2.65 -9.04 -9.83
C GLU A 110 -2.29 -7.69 -9.19
N LYS A 111 -2.96 -6.59 -9.58
CA LYS A 111 -2.78 -5.26 -8.97
C LYS A 111 -3.04 -5.29 -7.46
N ALA A 112 -4.12 -5.94 -7.03
CA ALA A 112 -4.41 -6.13 -5.62
C ALA A 112 -3.26 -6.87 -4.90
N ARG A 113 -2.71 -7.95 -5.49
CA ARG A 113 -1.55 -8.65 -4.93
C ARG A 113 -0.29 -7.79 -4.89
N LEU A 114 -0.05 -6.97 -5.91
CA LEU A 114 1.10 -6.06 -5.97
C LEU A 114 1.01 -4.96 -4.90
N LEU A 115 -0.20 -4.45 -4.62
CA LEU A 115 -0.43 -3.55 -3.49
C LEU A 115 -0.12 -4.27 -2.17
N MET A 116 -0.65 -5.47 -1.97
CA MET A 116 -0.35 -6.26 -0.77
C MET A 116 1.15 -6.57 -0.60
N ALA A 117 1.89 -6.73 -1.70
CA ALA A 117 3.34 -6.89 -1.63
C ALA A 117 4.07 -5.64 -1.11
N ALA A 118 3.44 -4.45 -1.22
CA ALA A 118 3.96 -3.21 -0.65
C ALA A 118 3.52 -2.97 0.81
N ALA A 119 2.70 -3.85 1.41
CA ALA A 119 2.13 -3.63 2.74
C ALA A 119 3.17 -3.51 3.86
N ARG A 120 4.37 -4.04 3.68
CA ARG A 120 5.46 -3.97 4.68
C ARG A 120 6.63 -3.10 4.22
N VAL A 121 6.47 -2.39 3.11
CA VAL A 121 7.52 -1.56 2.54
C VAL A 121 7.52 -0.20 3.24
N GLU A 122 8.66 0.22 3.75
CA GLU A 122 8.84 1.55 4.30
C GLU A 122 9.56 2.46 3.29
N GLY A 123 9.05 3.67 3.05
CA GLY A 123 9.77 4.69 2.29
C GLY A 123 8.90 5.69 1.55
N ASP A 124 9.54 6.78 1.10
CA ASP A 124 8.86 7.96 0.52
C ASP A 124 8.12 7.67 -0.80
N GLY A 125 8.44 6.56 -1.47
CA GLY A 125 7.74 6.14 -2.70
C GLY A 125 6.43 5.40 -2.45
N LEU A 126 6.17 4.93 -1.22
CA LEU A 126 4.97 4.15 -0.91
C LEU A 126 3.68 4.95 -1.09
N PRO A 127 3.55 6.20 -0.60
CA PRO A 127 2.32 6.98 -0.76
C PRO A 127 1.88 7.14 -2.21
N GLU A 128 2.83 7.43 -3.10
CA GLU A 128 2.55 7.56 -4.53
C GLU A 128 2.06 6.24 -5.13
N PHE A 129 2.65 5.11 -4.73
CA PHE A 129 2.24 3.79 -5.21
C PHE A 129 0.83 3.40 -4.73
N VAL A 130 0.55 3.58 -3.44
CA VAL A 130 -0.78 3.28 -2.85
C VAL A 130 -1.87 4.21 -3.41
N ALA A 131 -1.55 5.49 -3.65
CA ALA A 131 -2.49 6.43 -4.26
C ALA A 131 -2.96 5.99 -5.65
N ARG A 132 -2.13 5.26 -6.42
CA ARG A 132 -2.57 4.65 -7.68
C ARG A 132 -3.62 3.56 -7.47
N GLY A 133 -3.51 2.81 -6.38
CA GLY A 133 -4.50 1.82 -5.95
C GLY A 133 -5.85 2.47 -5.60
N PHE A 134 -5.81 3.59 -4.88
CA PHE A 134 -7.00 4.39 -4.56
C PHE A 134 -7.73 4.92 -5.80
N GLU A 135 -7.01 5.25 -6.86
CA GLU A 135 -7.60 5.75 -8.12
C GLU A 135 -8.05 4.64 -9.08
N ASP A 136 -7.83 3.36 -8.75
CA ASP A 136 -8.13 2.26 -9.66
C ASP A 136 -9.65 2.11 -9.89
N ASN A 137 -10.03 1.66 -11.08
CA ASN A 137 -11.44 1.46 -11.42
C ASN A 137 -12.04 0.24 -10.71
N SER A 138 -11.20 -0.73 -10.37
CA SER A 138 -11.62 -1.94 -9.66
C SER A 138 -11.76 -1.68 -8.16
N SER A 139 -12.95 -1.93 -7.60
CA SER A 139 -13.18 -1.80 -6.15
C SER A 139 -12.28 -2.72 -5.33
N ASN A 140 -11.97 -3.91 -5.84
CA ASN A 140 -11.05 -4.84 -5.18
C ASN A 140 -9.63 -4.29 -5.05
N VAL A 141 -9.18 -3.53 -6.05
CA VAL A 141 -7.86 -2.89 -6.03
C VAL A 141 -7.85 -1.71 -5.05
N ARG A 142 -8.92 -0.90 -5.03
CA ARG A 142 -9.08 0.18 -4.05
C ARG A 142 -9.12 -0.36 -2.62
N PHE A 143 -9.80 -1.48 -2.39
CA PHE A 143 -9.81 -2.16 -1.09
C PHE A 143 -8.42 -2.66 -0.69
N ALA A 144 -7.68 -3.31 -1.60
CA ALA A 144 -6.31 -3.74 -1.33
C ALA A 144 -5.36 -2.57 -1.02
N ALA A 145 -5.64 -1.36 -1.53
CA ALA A 145 -4.88 -0.17 -1.16
C ALA A 145 -5.14 0.25 0.30
N PHE A 146 -6.35 0.06 0.82
CA PHE A 146 -6.65 0.25 2.25
C PHE A 146 -6.00 -0.83 3.13
N ASP A 147 -5.95 -2.09 2.66
CA ASP A 147 -5.21 -3.12 3.39
C ASP A 147 -3.75 -2.72 3.61
N VAL A 148 -3.10 -2.02 2.66
CA VAL A 148 -1.74 -1.48 2.85
C VAL A 148 -1.69 -0.46 3.99
N VAL A 149 -2.69 0.42 4.10
CA VAL A 149 -2.80 1.43 5.15
C VAL A 149 -2.76 0.81 6.53
N ASP A 150 -3.48 -0.29 6.74
CA ASP A 150 -3.59 -0.97 8.03
C ASP A 150 -2.29 -1.64 8.49
N HIS A 151 -1.37 -1.90 7.57
CA HIS A 151 -0.06 -2.47 7.86
C HIS A 151 1.03 -1.42 8.10
N GLN A 152 0.71 -0.13 7.95
CA GLN A 152 1.68 0.94 8.15
C GLN A 152 1.75 1.44 9.60
N ASP A 153 2.88 2.04 9.96
CA ASP A 153 2.99 2.79 11.21
C ASP A 153 2.02 4.01 11.24
N PRO A 154 1.72 4.56 12.43
CA PRO A 154 0.76 5.67 12.56
C PRO A 154 1.10 6.93 11.75
N ARG A 155 2.39 7.21 11.50
CA ARG A 155 2.81 8.38 10.71
C ARG A 155 2.51 8.14 9.24
N MET A 156 2.88 6.98 8.71
CA MET A 156 2.61 6.64 7.32
C MET A 156 1.12 6.40 7.07
N LYS A 157 0.37 5.78 8.01
CA LYS A 157 -1.10 5.66 7.95
C LYS A 157 -1.75 7.03 7.71
N LYS A 158 -1.36 8.08 8.44
CA LYS A 158 -1.87 9.45 8.22
C LYS A 158 -1.58 9.99 6.82
N VAL A 159 -0.38 9.76 6.29
CA VAL A 159 -0.01 10.19 4.93
C VAL A 159 -0.87 9.48 3.88
N LEU A 160 -1.09 8.18 4.04
CA LEU A 160 -1.92 7.39 3.14
C LEU A 160 -3.40 7.77 3.24
N LEU A 161 -3.93 8.00 4.45
CA LEU A 161 -5.31 8.45 4.64
C LEU A 161 -5.56 9.84 4.05
N LEU A 162 -4.58 10.75 4.13
CA LEU A 162 -4.66 12.03 3.42
C LEU A 162 -4.72 11.82 1.89
N ALA A 163 -3.97 10.85 1.35
CA ALA A 163 -4.03 10.50 -0.07
C ALA A 163 -5.40 9.90 -0.44
N ALA A 164 -5.96 9.03 0.40
CA ALA A 164 -7.30 8.47 0.23
C ALA A 164 -8.38 9.57 0.23
N LEU A 165 -8.34 10.49 1.21
CA LEU A 165 -9.28 11.61 1.33
C LEU A 165 -9.26 12.53 0.09
N ARG A 166 -8.09 12.65 -0.56
CA ARG A 166 -7.90 13.43 -1.80
C ARG A 166 -8.28 12.66 -3.07
N SER A 167 -8.71 11.41 -2.95
CA SER A 167 -9.03 10.58 -4.10
C SER A 167 -10.19 11.16 -4.91
N SER A 168 -10.15 10.94 -6.23
CA SER A 168 -11.29 11.25 -7.10
C SER A 168 -12.44 10.24 -6.95
N LYS A 169 -12.16 9.08 -6.35
CA LYS A 169 -13.12 8.02 -6.07
C LYS A 169 -13.84 8.32 -4.76
N SER A 170 -15.15 8.54 -4.85
CA SER A 170 -15.96 8.97 -3.70
C SER A 170 -15.95 7.96 -2.56
N ASP A 171 -16.04 6.67 -2.89
CA ASP A 171 -15.97 5.57 -1.95
C ASP A 171 -14.64 5.53 -1.19
N VAL A 172 -13.52 5.82 -1.86
CA VAL A 172 -12.21 5.90 -1.20
C VAL A 172 -12.08 7.15 -0.34
N ALA A 173 -12.51 8.31 -0.84
CA ALA A 173 -12.45 9.54 -0.05
C ALA A 173 -13.28 9.44 1.23
N LEU A 174 -14.49 8.85 1.14
CA LEU A 174 -15.36 8.59 2.29
C LEU A 174 -14.78 7.54 3.25
N ALA A 175 -14.22 6.44 2.73
CA ALA A 175 -13.56 5.44 3.58
C ALA A 175 -12.34 6.03 4.31
N GLY A 176 -11.54 6.85 3.62
CA GLY A 176 -10.41 7.56 4.23
C GLY A 176 -10.85 8.54 5.32
N LEU A 177 -11.97 9.25 5.11
CA LEU A 177 -12.58 10.10 6.14
C LEU A 177 -13.05 9.27 7.34
N GLY A 178 -13.74 8.16 7.11
CA GLY A 178 -14.23 7.27 8.17
C GLY A 178 -13.09 6.71 9.04
N GLU A 179 -11.98 6.28 8.43
CA GLU A 179 -10.78 5.85 9.15
C GLU A 179 -10.17 6.97 10.02
N LEU A 180 -10.16 8.21 9.52
CA LEU A 180 -9.67 9.37 10.27
C LEU A 180 -10.60 9.74 11.44
N GLU A 181 -11.90 9.50 11.29
CA GLU A 181 -12.91 9.74 12.33
C GLU A 181 -12.78 8.76 13.50
N VAL A 182 -12.63 7.45 13.20
CA VAL A 182 -12.51 6.40 14.22
C VAL A 182 -11.32 6.66 15.15
N ASP A 183 -10.18 7.04 14.57
CA ASP A 183 -8.94 7.33 15.30
C ASP A 183 -8.68 8.86 15.41
N ALA A 184 -9.74 9.66 15.56
CA ALA A 184 -9.64 11.11 15.60
C ALA A 184 -8.74 11.59 16.76
N THR A 185 -7.76 12.42 16.42
CA THR A 185 -6.82 13.05 17.36
C THR A 185 -6.60 14.51 16.97
N PRO A 186 -6.04 15.34 17.86
CA PRO A 186 -5.59 16.70 17.51
C PRO A 186 -4.74 16.77 16.23
N ASP A 187 -3.96 15.71 15.96
CA ASP A 187 -3.08 15.62 14.79
C ASP A 187 -3.80 15.17 13.51
N SER A 188 -4.93 14.47 13.60
CA SER A 188 -5.71 14.06 12.42
C SER A 188 -6.72 15.14 12.00
N LEU A 189 -7.12 16.05 12.90
CA LEU A 189 -8.04 17.14 12.57
C LEU A 189 -7.62 17.99 11.36
N PRO A 190 -6.36 18.43 11.21
CA PRO A 190 -5.94 19.14 10.00
C PRO A 190 -6.16 18.31 8.71
N ILE A 191 -6.04 16.99 8.79
CA ILE A 191 -6.28 16.09 7.65
C ILE A 191 -7.79 16.02 7.38
N ILE A 192 -8.61 15.82 8.41
CA ILE A 192 -10.08 15.80 8.28
C ILE A 192 -10.59 17.10 7.65
N MET A 193 -10.09 18.25 8.09
CA MET A 193 -10.48 19.58 7.58
C MET A 193 -10.25 19.73 6.06
N GLU A 194 -9.24 19.07 5.49
CA GLU A 194 -9.01 19.05 4.04
C GLU A 194 -10.21 18.47 3.26
N GLY A 195 -11.01 17.61 3.87
CA GLY A 195 -12.23 17.05 3.27
C GLY A 195 -13.26 18.12 2.88
N LEU A 196 -13.27 19.28 3.56
CA LEU A 196 -14.12 20.42 3.21
C LEU A 196 -13.76 21.03 1.83
N SER A 197 -12.53 20.80 1.35
CA SER A 197 -12.06 21.22 0.03
C SER A 197 -12.28 20.16 -1.06
N SER A 198 -12.89 19.01 -0.72
CA SER A 198 -13.15 17.94 -1.69
C SER A 198 -14.02 18.43 -2.85
N ARG A 199 -13.76 17.94 -4.06
CA ARG A 199 -14.61 18.21 -5.24
C ARG A 199 -15.96 17.49 -5.13
N ASN A 200 -16.01 16.39 -4.39
CA ASN A 200 -17.23 15.63 -4.15
C ASN A 200 -18.07 16.30 -3.05
N SER A 201 -19.35 16.58 -3.33
CA SER A 201 -20.27 17.19 -2.36
C SER A 201 -20.56 16.32 -1.15
N GLU A 202 -20.71 15.01 -1.34
CA GLU A 202 -20.95 14.03 -0.29
C GLU A 202 -19.78 14.03 0.69
N VAL A 203 -18.53 13.96 0.20
CA VAL A 203 -17.33 14.05 1.06
C VAL A 203 -17.30 15.36 1.85
N ARG A 204 -17.67 16.49 1.24
CA ARG A 204 -17.72 17.78 1.96
C ARG A 204 -18.82 17.77 3.04
N GLU A 205 -19.98 17.20 2.75
CA GLU A 205 -21.09 17.12 3.69
C GLU A 205 -20.76 16.23 4.88
N GLU A 206 -20.25 15.03 4.62
CA GLU A 206 -19.76 14.11 5.67
C GLU A 206 -18.65 14.77 6.50
N THR A 207 -17.70 15.46 5.86
CA THR A 207 -16.64 16.17 6.60
C THR A 207 -17.21 17.25 7.53
N ARG A 208 -18.24 18.00 7.10
CA ARG A 208 -18.91 18.97 7.99
C ARG A 208 -19.58 18.27 9.16
N GLY A 209 -20.26 17.15 8.92
CA GLY A 209 -20.87 16.32 9.96
C GLY A 209 -19.84 15.84 10.98
N THR A 210 -18.73 15.25 10.51
CA THR A 210 -17.62 14.80 11.36
C THR A 210 -17.03 15.95 12.19
N LEU A 211 -16.76 17.11 11.58
CA LEU A 211 -16.23 18.27 12.32
C LEU A 211 -17.21 18.84 13.33
N GLN A 212 -18.51 18.91 12.99
CA GLN A 212 -19.55 19.33 13.92
C GLN A 212 -19.63 18.38 15.12
N PHE A 213 -19.55 17.07 14.88
CA PHE A 213 -19.54 16.07 15.94
C PHE A 213 -18.30 16.19 16.83
N LEU A 214 -17.10 16.31 16.24
CA LEU A 214 -15.84 16.33 16.99
C LEU A 214 -15.58 17.65 17.73
N LEU A 215 -16.00 18.77 17.16
CA LEU A 215 -15.62 20.11 17.64
C LEU A 215 -16.79 20.93 18.18
N ASP A 216 -18.04 20.49 17.97
CA ASP A 216 -19.26 21.24 18.27
C ASP A 216 -19.28 22.59 17.53
N GLU A 217 -18.80 22.59 16.29
CA GLU A 217 -18.66 23.78 15.43
C GLU A 217 -18.89 23.43 13.95
N GLU A 218 -19.50 24.35 13.22
CA GLU A 218 -19.73 24.20 11.78
C GLU A 218 -18.74 25.05 10.98
N PHE A 219 -18.19 24.46 9.91
CA PHE A 219 -17.22 25.13 9.06
C PHE A 219 -17.67 25.14 7.60
N ARG A 220 -17.52 26.30 6.96
CA ARG A 220 -17.85 26.47 5.54
C ARG A 220 -16.82 25.80 4.63
N ASP A 221 -15.55 25.94 4.97
CA ASP A 221 -14.40 25.54 4.17
C ASP A 221 -13.19 25.16 5.05
N SER A 222 -12.19 24.51 4.44
CA SER A 222 -11.00 24.03 5.12
C SER A 222 -10.20 25.15 5.77
N GLU A 223 -10.14 26.33 5.13
CA GLU A 223 -9.37 27.47 5.65
C GLU A 223 -9.98 28.00 6.96
N ALA A 224 -11.30 28.20 6.99
CA ALA A 224 -12.01 28.62 8.19
C ALA A 224 -11.84 27.61 9.34
N ALA A 225 -11.93 26.30 9.04
CA ALA A 225 -11.74 25.24 10.02
C ALA A 225 -10.31 25.24 10.59
N ALA A 226 -9.30 25.34 9.71
CA ALA A 226 -7.90 25.36 10.10
C ALA A 226 -7.57 26.59 10.96
N GLN A 227 -8.05 27.78 10.59
CA GLN A 227 -7.85 29.00 11.37
C GLN A 227 -8.49 28.89 12.76
N TRP A 228 -9.73 28.40 12.83
CA TRP A 228 -10.41 28.18 14.10
C TRP A 228 -9.65 27.18 14.97
N TRP A 229 -9.17 26.08 14.39
CA TRP A 229 -8.40 25.07 15.12
C TRP A 229 -7.12 25.63 15.72
N GLN A 230 -6.37 26.45 14.99
CA GLN A 230 -5.15 27.08 15.53
C GLN A 230 -5.46 27.97 16.75
N GLN A 231 -6.60 28.67 16.74
CA GLN A 231 -7.02 29.53 17.84
C GLN A 231 -7.56 28.73 19.05
N ASN A 232 -8.18 27.57 18.80
CA ASN A 232 -8.96 26.85 19.81
C ASN A 232 -8.33 25.52 20.26
N ARG A 233 -7.27 25.02 19.62
CA ARG A 233 -6.65 23.71 19.94
C ARG A 233 -6.25 23.54 21.41
N HIS A 234 -5.91 24.63 22.09
CA HIS A 234 -5.55 24.62 23.51
C HIS A 234 -6.72 24.25 24.43
N ARG A 235 -7.96 24.32 23.94
CA ARG A 235 -9.19 23.96 24.65
C ARG A 235 -9.45 22.46 24.64
N PHE A 236 -8.69 21.68 23.88
CA PHE A 236 -8.92 20.25 23.67
C PHE A 236 -7.75 19.43 24.20
N ASP A 237 -8.06 18.30 24.81
CA ASP A 237 -7.05 17.31 25.19
C ASP A 237 -6.68 16.40 24.00
N ARG A 238 -5.86 15.39 24.27
CA ARG A 238 -5.42 14.41 23.26
C ARG A 238 -6.55 13.57 22.66
N ASN A 239 -7.70 13.50 23.32
CA ASN A 239 -8.87 12.74 22.92
C ASN A 239 -9.98 13.66 22.36
N LEU A 240 -9.65 14.93 22.06
CA LEU A 240 -10.60 15.95 21.61
C LEU A 240 -11.73 16.24 22.60
N ILE A 241 -11.50 15.99 23.89
CA ILE A 241 -12.43 16.39 24.95
C ILE A 241 -12.11 17.83 25.33
N ARG A 242 -13.14 18.69 25.36
CA ARG A 242 -12.99 20.08 25.81
C ARG A 242 -12.57 20.09 27.29
N ALA A 243 -11.43 20.71 27.58
CA ALA A 243 -11.01 20.99 28.95
C ALA A 243 -11.94 22.05 29.55
N ASN A 244 -12.48 21.79 30.74
CA ASN A 244 -13.31 22.72 31.49
C ASN A 244 -12.49 23.88 32.08
#